data_AF-A0A7W4W7Z3-F1
#
_entry.id   AF-A0A7W4W7Z3-F1
#
_cell.length_a   1.000
_cell.length_b   1.000
_cell.length_c   1.000
_cell.angle_alpha   90.00
_cell.angle_beta   90.00
_cell.angle_gamma   90.00
#
_symmetry.space_group_name_H-M   'P 1'
#
loop_
_entity.id
_entity.type
_entity.pdbx_description
1 polymer ?
#
loop_
_entity_poly.entity_id
_entity_poly.type
_entity_poly.pdbx_seq_one_letter_code
_entity_poly.pdbx_strand_id
1 'polypeptide(L)'
;MEQFRIIQDIREYVKSLDTFFARPTTRGDHPTLYMDDKQGKTYNNIREKDYLFSQCKNWVLPHSQMGLSFSAKWQHLKDKYKLKKKWSSGNPVDVHWVIENCNVPKGLKFVIDEKDKEHAFLTVEERMTTTQLRTKLLELADRMSVIREVQDAL
;
A
#
# COMPACT_ATOMS: atom_id res chain seq x y z
N MET A 1 -12.37 -20.49 -4.84
CA MET A 1 -12.27 -19.18 -5.52
C MET A 1 -13.68 -18.63 -5.61
N GLU A 2 -14.00 -17.63 -4.81
CA GLU A 2 -15.28 -16.93 -4.94
C GLU A 2 -15.21 -16.00 -6.15
N GLN A 3 -16.21 -16.12 -7.03
CA GLN A 3 -16.29 -15.33 -8.26
C GLN A 3 -17.33 -14.23 -8.05
N PHE A 4 -16.86 -13.02 -7.76
CA PHE A 4 -17.71 -11.84 -7.62
C PHE A 4 -18.30 -11.46 -8.99
N ARG A 5 -19.62 -11.27 -9.05
CA ARG A 5 -20.34 -11.08 -10.32
C ARG A 5 -20.61 -9.61 -10.62
N ILE A 6 -20.75 -8.79 -9.58
CA ILE A 6 -20.90 -7.33 -9.68
C ILE A 6 -20.14 -6.59 -8.57
N ILE A 7 -19.84 -5.31 -8.80
CA ILE A 7 -19.11 -4.44 -7.86
C ILE A 7 -19.79 -4.29 -6.50
N GLN A 8 -21.12 -4.37 -6.46
CA GLN A 8 -21.87 -4.36 -5.20
C GLN A 8 -21.45 -5.55 -4.31
N ASP A 9 -21.21 -6.72 -4.90
CA ASP A 9 -20.72 -7.90 -4.18
C ASP A 9 -19.34 -7.64 -3.57
N ILE A 10 -18.47 -6.93 -4.28
CA ILE A 10 -17.15 -6.54 -3.76
C ILE A 10 -17.30 -5.52 -2.62
N ARG A 11 -18.19 -4.54 -2.75
CA ARG A 11 -18.44 -3.54 -1.71
C ARG A 11 -19.03 -4.14 -0.46
N GLU A 12 -19.96 -5.08 -0.59
CA GLU A 12 -20.56 -5.82 0.51
C GLU A 12 -19.55 -6.78 1.13
N TYR A 13 -18.75 -7.46 0.31
CA TYR A 13 -17.64 -8.30 0.76
C TYR A 13 -16.62 -7.49 1.57
N VAL A 14 -16.15 -6.34 1.07
CA VAL A 14 -15.22 -5.45 1.80
C VAL A 14 -15.82 -4.92 3.09
N LYS A 15 -17.12 -4.58 3.10
CA LYS A 15 -17.81 -4.19 4.34
C LYS A 15 -17.88 -5.35 5.33
N SER A 16 -17.91 -6.59 4.85
CA SER A 16 -17.91 -7.80 5.67
C SER A 16 -16.51 -8.21 6.17
N LEU A 17 -15.44 -7.67 5.56
CA LEU A 17 -14.07 -7.87 6.04
C LEU A 17 -13.84 -7.01 7.30
N ASP A 18 -13.56 -7.66 8.43
CA ASP A 18 -13.25 -6.98 9.69
C ASP A 18 -12.08 -5.99 9.58
N THR A 19 -11.09 -6.27 8.71
CA THR A 19 -9.96 -5.38 8.44
C THR A 19 -9.39 -5.61 7.04
N PHE A 20 -9.17 -4.53 6.29
CA PHE A 20 -8.45 -4.53 5.02
C PHE A 20 -7.44 -3.38 4.96
N PHE A 21 -6.41 -3.53 4.13
CA PHE A 21 -5.49 -2.44 3.80
C PHE A 21 -5.33 -2.33 2.29
N ALA A 22 -5.69 -1.19 1.72
CA ALA A 22 -5.68 -0.99 0.28
C ALA A 22 -5.00 0.30 -0.14
N ARG A 23 -4.40 0.32 -1.33
CA ARG A 23 -3.81 1.52 -1.92
C ARG A 23 -4.02 1.59 -3.43
N PRO A 24 -4.28 2.78 -3.98
CA PRO A 24 -4.34 2.99 -5.42
C PRO A 24 -2.95 3.26 -6.01
N THR A 25 -2.67 2.68 -7.17
CA THR A 25 -1.46 2.96 -7.98
C THR A 25 -1.82 3.12 -9.45
N THR A 26 -1.01 3.89 -10.18
CA THR A 26 -1.19 3.99 -11.63
C THR A 26 -0.82 2.64 -12.25
N ARG A 27 -1.58 2.19 -13.25
CA ARG A 27 -1.28 0.93 -13.94
C ARG A 27 0.13 0.99 -14.54
N GLY A 28 0.93 -0.05 -14.25
CA GLY A 28 2.34 -0.12 -14.61
C GLY A 28 3.30 0.32 -13.50
N ASP A 29 2.83 1.08 -12.50
CA ASP A 29 3.62 1.35 -11.29
C ASP A 29 3.62 0.12 -10.37
N HIS A 30 4.73 -0.09 -9.64
CA HIS A 30 4.78 -1.12 -8.61
C HIS A 30 3.99 -0.68 -7.35
N PRO A 31 3.18 -1.55 -6.73
CA PRO A 31 2.32 -1.15 -5.60
C PRO A 31 3.09 -0.85 -4.31
N THR A 32 4.33 -1.30 -4.20
CA THR A 32 5.14 -1.13 -2.98
C THR A 32 6.52 -0.51 -3.21
N LEU A 33 6.92 -0.27 -4.46
CA LEU A 33 8.25 0.23 -4.82
C LEU A 33 8.16 1.40 -5.80
N TYR A 34 9.19 2.22 -5.82
CA TYR A 34 9.32 3.39 -6.67
C TYR A 34 10.49 3.20 -7.64
N MET A 35 10.20 3.07 -8.93
CA MET A 35 11.20 2.78 -9.96
C MET A 35 11.96 4.03 -10.42
N ASP A 36 11.49 5.21 -10.04
CA ASP A 36 12.13 6.49 -10.27
C ASP A 36 11.95 7.43 -9.05
N ASP A 37 12.63 8.57 -9.08
CA ASP A 37 12.59 9.58 -8.01
C ASP A 37 11.50 10.66 -8.23
N LYS A 38 10.57 10.49 -9.19
CA LYS A 38 9.56 11.53 -9.50
C LYS A 38 8.66 11.86 -8.31
N GLN A 39 8.49 10.91 -7.39
CA GLN A 39 7.67 11.06 -6.19
C GLN A 39 8.49 11.36 -4.92
N GLY A 40 9.78 11.63 -5.08
CA GLY A 40 10.78 11.85 -4.02
C GLY A 40 11.95 10.88 -4.13
N LYS A 41 13.05 11.21 -3.45
CA LYS A 41 14.29 10.44 -3.45
C LYS A 41 14.06 8.99 -2.99
N THR A 42 14.69 8.04 -3.67
CA THR A 42 14.60 6.62 -3.35
C THR A 42 15.97 6.00 -3.04
N TYR A 43 15.95 4.96 -2.21
CA TYR A 43 17.08 4.10 -1.91
C TYR A 43 16.62 2.65 -2.09
N ASN A 44 17.23 1.94 -3.03
CA ASN A 44 16.80 0.58 -3.39
C ASN A 44 15.29 0.49 -3.74
N ASN A 45 14.81 1.47 -4.52
CA ASN A 45 13.40 1.66 -4.88
C ASN A 45 12.43 1.89 -3.71
N ILE A 46 12.94 2.16 -2.52
CA ILE A 46 12.15 2.54 -1.35
C ILE A 46 12.26 4.05 -1.18
N ARG A 47 11.12 4.73 -1.11
CA ARG A 47 11.09 6.19 -1.02
C ARG A 47 11.50 6.66 0.38
N GLU A 48 12.42 7.62 0.44
CA GLU A 48 13.06 8.07 1.68
C GLU A 48 12.07 8.53 2.74
N LYS A 49 11.02 9.26 2.34
CA LYS A 49 10.03 9.80 3.28
C LYS A 49 9.09 8.75 3.91
N ASP A 50 9.03 7.55 3.33
CA ASP A 50 8.11 6.51 3.81
C ASP A 50 8.69 5.75 5.00
N TYR A 51 10.01 5.77 5.22
CA TYR A 51 10.64 4.99 6.28
C TYR A 51 11.78 5.76 6.96
N LEU A 52 12.11 5.38 8.19
CA LEU A 52 13.24 5.95 8.90
C LEU A 52 14.55 5.26 8.48
N PHE A 53 15.31 5.88 7.59
CA PHE A 53 16.62 5.35 7.17
C PHE A 53 17.73 5.72 8.15
N SER A 54 18.72 4.82 8.30
CA SER A 54 19.99 5.17 8.94
C SER A 54 20.76 6.23 8.14
N GLN A 55 21.78 6.83 8.74
CA GLN A 55 22.61 7.85 8.09
C GLN A 55 23.25 7.34 6.79
N CYS A 56 23.74 6.09 6.76
CA CYS A 56 24.32 5.47 5.58
C CYS A 56 23.29 4.95 4.58
N LYS A 57 21.99 5.07 4.87
CA LYS A 57 20.86 4.67 4.00
C LYS A 57 20.80 3.18 3.62
N ASN A 58 21.67 2.35 4.18
CA ASN A 58 21.67 0.90 3.99
C ASN A 58 20.73 0.16 4.96
N TRP A 59 20.23 0.86 5.99
CA TRP A 59 19.36 0.29 7.01
C TRP A 59 18.08 1.11 7.13
N VAL A 60 17.00 0.40 7.45
CA VAL A 60 15.73 0.98 7.88
C VAL A 60 15.53 0.64 9.36
N LEU A 61 15.18 1.66 10.13
CA LEU A 61 14.97 1.59 11.56
C LEU A 61 13.46 1.49 11.84
N PRO A 62 13.06 0.79 12.91
CA PRO A 62 11.65 0.69 13.28
C PRO A 62 11.10 2.05 13.71
N HIS A 63 9.89 2.35 13.25
CA HIS A 63 9.17 3.57 13.60
C HIS A 63 7.66 3.34 13.42
N SER A 64 6.86 3.66 14.43
CA SER A 64 5.42 3.35 14.45
C SER A 64 4.58 4.22 13.50
N GLN A 65 5.06 5.43 13.19
CA GLN A 65 4.37 6.41 12.34
C GLN A 65 5.13 6.73 11.04
N MET A 66 5.99 5.80 10.58
CA MET A 66 6.63 5.88 9.27
C MET A 66 6.52 4.52 8.59
N GLY A 67 5.81 4.48 7.48
CA GLY A 67 5.73 3.32 6.63
C GLY A 67 5.14 3.66 5.27
N LEU A 68 4.98 2.63 4.46
CA LEU A 68 4.26 2.76 3.20
C LEU A 68 2.77 3.01 3.48
N SER A 69 2.18 4.02 2.84
CA SER A 69 0.79 4.44 3.10
C SER A 69 -0.26 3.51 2.49
N PHE A 70 -1.27 3.18 3.30
CA PHE A 70 -2.46 2.41 2.94
C PHE A 70 -3.73 3.05 3.50
N SER A 71 -4.86 2.74 2.89
CA SER A 71 -6.20 3.06 3.38
C SER A 71 -6.72 1.88 4.19
N ALA A 72 -7.19 2.15 5.40
CA ALA A 72 -7.86 1.17 6.27
C ALA A 72 -9.40 1.30 6.23
N LYS A 73 -9.92 2.35 5.61
CA LYS A 73 -11.37 2.59 5.42
C LYS A 73 -11.70 2.92 3.97
N TRP A 74 -12.94 2.60 3.59
CA TRP A 74 -13.43 2.75 2.21
C TRP A 74 -13.45 4.20 1.73
N GLN A 75 -13.84 5.14 2.61
CA GLN A 75 -13.96 6.55 2.25
C GLN A 75 -12.58 7.15 1.92
N HIS A 76 -11.60 6.99 2.81
CA HIS A 76 -10.21 7.33 2.51
C HIS A 76 -9.68 6.68 1.22
N LEU A 77 -9.96 5.39 0.98
CA LEU A 77 -9.56 4.72 -0.27
C LEU A 77 -10.15 5.41 -1.51
N LYS A 78 -11.45 5.73 -1.48
CA LYS A 78 -12.15 6.44 -2.56
C LYS A 78 -11.51 7.80 -2.85
N ASP A 79 -11.18 8.54 -1.79
CA ASP A 79 -10.58 9.87 -1.92
C ASP A 79 -9.16 9.81 -2.47
N LYS A 80 -8.34 8.85 -2.01
CA LYS A 80 -6.99 8.61 -2.58
C LYS A 80 -7.06 8.12 -4.02
N TYR A 81 -8.03 7.28 -4.38
CA TYR A 81 -8.22 6.81 -5.75
C TYR A 81 -8.54 7.98 -6.68
N LYS A 82 -9.51 8.83 -6.32
CA LYS A 82 -9.87 10.04 -7.08
C LYS A 82 -8.67 10.97 -7.26
N LEU A 83 -7.91 11.20 -6.19
CA LEU A 83 -6.69 12.00 -6.26
C LEU A 83 -5.67 11.39 -7.23
N LYS A 84 -5.37 10.10 -7.11
CA LYS A 84 -4.41 9.41 -7.98
C LYS A 84 -4.87 9.45 -9.44
N LYS A 85 -6.16 9.27 -9.70
CA LYS A 85 -6.76 9.34 -11.05
C LYS A 85 -6.65 10.73 -11.66
N LYS A 86 -6.84 11.80 -10.86
CA LYS A 86 -6.63 13.19 -11.32
C LYS A 86 -5.21 13.42 -11.84
N TRP A 87 -4.22 12.78 -11.21
CA TRP A 87 -2.80 12.95 -11.55
C TRP A 87 -2.22 11.84 -12.45
N SER A 88 -3.04 10.89 -12.92
CA SER A 88 -2.56 9.76 -13.71
C SER A 88 -2.38 10.08 -15.20
N SER A 89 -2.66 11.31 -15.63
CA SER A 89 -2.56 11.76 -17.03
C SER A 89 -3.30 10.83 -18.01
N GLY A 90 -4.49 10.38 -17.62
CA GLY A 90 -5.32 9.47 -18.42
C GLY A 90 -5.03 7.97 -18.18
N ASN A 91 -3.90 7.62 -17.56
CA ASN A 91 -3.60 6.21 -17.27
C ASN A 91 -4.62 5.60 -16.30
N PRO A 92 -4.97 4.31 -16.45
CA PRO A 92 -5.79 3.59 -15.48
C PRO A 92 -5.13 3.60 -14.09
N VAL A 93 -5.96 3.55 -13.06
CA VAL A 93 -5.52 3.39 -11.66
C VAL A 93 -6.08 2.07 -11.18
N ASP A 94 -5.22 1.23 -10.64
CA ASP A 94 -5.57 -0.07 -10.08
C ASP A 94 -5.54 0.04 -8.54
N VAL A 95 -6.40 -0.74 -7.86
CA VAL A 95 -6.42 -0.80 -6.39
C VAL A 95 -5.81 -2.12 -5.96
N HIS A 96 -4.74 -2.04 -5.17
CA HIS A 96 -4.07 -3.18 -4.58
C HIS A 96 -4.46 -3.29 -3.12
N TRP A 97 -4.82 -4.49 -2.67
CA TRP A 97 -5.23 -4.71 -1.29
C TRP A 97 -4.64 -5.97 -0.66
N VAL A 98 -4.63 -5.98 0.66
CA VAL A 98 -4.31 -7.14 1.48
C VAL A 98 -5.50 -7.39 2.39
N ILE A 99 -5.99 -8.62 2.35
CA ILE A 99 -7.03 -9.14 3.23
C ILE A 99 -6.27 -10.00 4.25
N GLU A 100 -6.47 -9.73 5.54
CA GLU A 100 -5.83 -10.39 6.69
C GLU A 100 -4.32 -10.14 6.90
N ASN A 101 -3.89 -10.16 8.18
CA ASN A 101 -2.49 -10.01 8.59
C ASN A 101 -1.59 -11.19 8.17
N CYS A 102 -2.15 -12.33 7.78
CA CYS A 102 -1.41 -13.55 7.41
C CYS A 102 -0.49 -13.35 6.19
N ASN A 103 -0.77 -12.34 5.37
CA ASN A 103 -0.04 -12.05 4.14
C ASN A 103 1.15 -11.09 4.35
N VAL A 104 1.30 -10.52 5.55
CA VAL A 104 2.36 -9.54 5.84
C VAL A 104 3.68 -10.27 6.16
N PRO A 105 4.77 -10.00 5.43
CA PRO A 105 6.07 -10.59 5.73
C PRO A 105 6.55 -10.27 7.15
N LYS A 106 7.22 -11.24 7.79
CA LYS A 106 7.76 -11.09 9.15
C LYS A 106 8.60 -9.81 9.30
N GLY A 107 8.43 -9.10 10.41
CA GLY A 107 9.14 -7.86 10.70
C GLY A 107 8.55 -6.63 10.01
N LEU A 108 7.42 -6.79 9.32
CA LEU A 108 6.54 -5.71 8.89
C LEU A 108 5.18 -5.85 9.59
N LYS A 109 4.50 -4.72 9.80
CA LYS A 109 3.11 -4.72 10.27
C LYS A 109 2.36 -3.50 9.77
N PHE A 110 1.04 -3.63 9.68
CA PHE A 110 0.18 -2.47 9.54
C PHE A 110 -0.07 -1.82 10.91
N VAL A 111 0.11 -0.50 10.97
CA VAL A 111 -0.19 0.34 12.14
C VAL A 111 -1.14 1.45 11.70
N ILE A 112 -2.23 1.64 12.43
CA ILE A 112 -3.14 2.77 12.17
C ILE A 112 -2.44 4.08 12.51
N ASP A 113 -2.57 5.06 11.63
CA ASP A 113 -2.03 6.40 11.84
C ASP A 113 -2.70 7.04 13.07
N GLU A 114 -1.90 7.54 13.99
CA GLU A 114 -2.38 8.17 15.23
C GLU A 114 -3.23 9.43 14.97
N LYS A 115 -3.01 10.09 13.83
CA LYS A 115 -3.69 11.33 13.44
C LYS A 115 -4.86 11.10 12.49
N ASP A 116 -4.89 9.98 11.77
CA ASP A 116 -5.94 9.64 10.81
C ASP A 116 -6.27 8.14 10.89
N LYS A 117 -7.38 7.82 11.57
CA LYS A 117 -7.81 6.42 11.75
C LYS A 117 -8.21 5.72 10.44
N GLU A 118 -8.36 6.46 9.34
CA GLU A 118 -8.64 5.89 8.03
C GLU A 118 -7.35 5.55 7.25
N HIS A 119 -6.21 6.00 7.74
CA HIS A 119 -4.89 5.78 7.19
C HIS A 119 -4.12 4.75 8.02
N ALA A 120 -3.33 3.93 7.33
CA ALA A 120 -2.44 2.96 7.96
C ALA A 120 -1.06 2.99 7.30
N PHE A 121 -0.05 2.77 8.10
CA PHE A 121 1.33 2.59 7.68
C PHE A 121 1.68 1.11 7.67
N LEU A 122 2.27 0.61 6.59
CA LEU A 122 3.05 -0.62 6.63
C LEU A 122 4.45 -0.27 7.17
N THR A 123 4.63 -0.49 8.46
CA THR A 123 5.84 -0.13 9.20
C THR A 123 6.84 -1.28 9.28
N VAL A 124 8.09 -0.93 9.58
CA VAL A 124 9.14 -1.88 9.97
C VAL A 124 9.12 -2.06 11.49
N GLU A 125 9.10 -3.31 11.96
CA GLU A 125 9.10 -3.63 13.41
C GLU A 125 10.51 -3.81 14.00
N GLU A 126 11.45 -4.23 13.18
CA GLU A 126 12.83 -4.50 13.57
C GLU A 126 13.79 -3.92 12.54
N ARG A 127 14.98 -3.48 12.99
CA ARG A 127 15.99 -2.96 12.07
C ARG A 127 16.31 -4.00 10.99
N MET A 128 16.25 -3.60 9.73
CA MET A 128 16.61 -4.45 8.60
C MET A 128 17.36 -3.66 7.52
N THR A 129 18.05 -4.34 6.62
CA THR A 129 18.69 -3.68 5.48
C THR A 129 17.65 -3.21 4.47
N THR A 130 17.99 -2.20 3.66
CA THR A 130 17.12 -1.77 2.56
C THR A 130 16.88 -2.87 1.53
N THR A 131 17.83 -3.79 1.35
CA THR A 131 17.64 -5.00 0.53
C THR A 131 16.59 -5.93 1.13
N GLN A 132 16.66 -6.21 2.43
CA GLN A 132 15.66 -7.03 3.12
C GLN A 132 14.27 -6.39 3.04
N LEU A 133 14.16 -5.09 3.28
CA LEU A 133 12.87 -4.39 3.15
C LEU A 133 12.33 -4.48 1.72
N ARG A 134 13.17 -4.24 0.70
CA ARG A 134 12.75 -4.35 -0.71
C ARG A 134 12.21 -5.74 -1.04
N THR A 135 12.92 -6.80 -0.63
CA THR A 135 12.47 -8.18 -0.84
C THR A 135 11.11 -8.44 -0.19
N LYS A 136 10.92 -7.99 1.06
CA LYS A 136 9.63 -8.13 1.75
C LYS A 136 8.52 -7.32 1.06
N LEU A 137 8.82 -6.13 0.56
CA LEU A 137 7.84 -5.33 -0.20
C LEU A 137 7.44 -5.96 -1.53
N LEU A 138 8.36 -6.68 -2.19
CA LEU A 138 8.07 -7.51 -3.36
C LEU A 138 7.17 -8.69 -2.97
N GLU A 139 7.54 -9.44 -1.93
CA GLU A 139 6.72 -10.55 -1.43
C GLU A 139 5.31 -10.12 -1.05
N LEU A 140 5.17 -8.95 -0.40
CA LEU A 140 3.87 -8.39 -0.08
C LEU A 140 3.10 -8.08 -1.35
N ALA A 141 3.72 -7.41 -2.33
CA ALA A 141 3.11 -7.06 -3.61
C ALA A 141 2.59 -8.28 -4.37
N ASP A 142 3.35 -9.37 -4.39
CA ASP A 142 2.97 -10.64 -5.03
C ASP A 142 1.74 -11.28 -4.37
N ARG A 143 1.52 -11.03 -3.08
CA ARG A 143 0.35 -11.51 -2.32
C ARG A 143 -0.83 -10.54 -2.37
N MET A 144 -0.65 -9.32 -2.90
CA MET A 144 -1.75 -8.37 -3.01
C MET A 144 -2.70 -8.79 -4.11
N SER A 145 -3.99 -8.84 -3.78
CA SER A 145 -5.02 -8.94 -4.80
C SER A 145 -5.24 -7.57 -5.46
N VAL A 146 -5.66 -7.56 -6.72
CA VAL A 146 -5.74 -6.34 -7.55
C VAL A 146 -7.13 -6.21 -8.14
N ILE A 147 -7.77 -5.06 -7.92
CA ILE A 147 -8.99 -4.66 -8.60
C ILE A 147 -8.59 -3.73 -9.75
N ARG A 148 -8.77 -4.22 -10.99
CA ARG A 148 -8.48 -3.48 -12.23
C ARG A 148 -9.72 -2.70 -12.66
N GLU A 149 -9.51 -1.45 -13.07
CA GLU A 149 -10.55 -0.56 -13.62
C GLU A 149 -11.74 -0.33 -12.68
N VAL A 150 -11.53 0.48 -11.65
CA VAL A 150 -12.61 0.96 -10.77
C VAL A 150 -13.38 2.11 -11.45
N GLN A 151 -13.88 1.90 -12.68
CA GLN A 151 -14.44 2.98 -13.50
C GLN A 151 -15.91 3.31 -13.15
N ASP A 152 -16.71 2.34 -12.69
CA ASP A 152 -18.16 2.57 -12.42
C ASP A 152 -18.58 2.31 -10.96
N ALA A 153 -17.61 2.20 -10.05
CA ALA A 153 -17.79 1.50 -8.77
C ALA A 153 -17.55 2.31 -7.48
N LEU A 154 -16.87 3.47 -7.59
CA LEU A 154 -16.41 4.24 -6.42
C LEU A 154 -17.24 5.50 -6.18
#